data_AF-A0A942G168-F1
#
_entry.id   AF-A0A942G168-F1
#
_cell.length_a   1.000
_cell.length_b   1.000
_cell.length_c   1.000
_cell.angle_alpha   90.00
_cell.angle_beta   90.00
_cell.angle_gamma   90.00
#
_symmetry.space_group_name_H-M   'P 1'
#
loop_
_entity.id
_entity.type
_entity.pdbx_description
1 polymer ?
#
loop_
_entity_poly.entity_id
_entity_poly.type
_entity_poly.pdbx_seq_one_letter_code
_entity_poly.pdbx_strand_id
1 'polypeptide(L)'
;MNESRKRRTSVKVTDELAERLADDAATGYSSRQIHVRPTGRGRPRLAKGEGPSPTVNARLDDELASLLEQRAGQDGVHKSDIVREALRAYLV
;
A
#
# COMPACT_ATOMS: atom_id res chain seq x y z
N MET A 1 1.26 28.21 -4.52
CA MET A 1 -0.13 27.94 -4.95
C MET A 1 -0.10 27.19 -6.27
N ASN A 2 -0.47 25.91 -6.29
CA ASN A 2 -0.89 25.24 -7.51
C ASN A 2 -1.79 24.05 -7.14
N GLU A 3 -3.08 24.31 -6.99
CA GLU A 3 -4.10 23.28 -6.79
C GLU A 3 -4.48 22.67 -8.13
N SER A 4 -3.85 21.55 -8.49
CA SER A 4 -4.33 20.71 -9.60
C SER A 4 -5.58 19.97 -9.16
N ARG A 5 -6.74 20.62 -9.25
CA ARG A 5 -8.06 20.05 -8.90
C ARG A 5 -8.34 18.83 -9.79
N LYS A 6 -8.13 17.62 -9.26
CA LYS A 6 -8.46 16.37 -9.97
C LYS A 6 -9.97 16.34 -10.23
N ARG A 7 -10.37 16.39 -11.50
CA ARG A 7 -11.75 16.16 -11.91
C ARG A 7 -12.09 14.68 -11.63
N ARG A 8 -13.06 14.45 -10.75
CA ARG A 8 -13.65 13.12 -10.57
C ARG A 8 -14.54 12.86 -11.78
N THR A 9 -14.11 12.00 -12.68
CA THR A 9 -14.99 11.48 -13.73
C THR A 9 -15.80 10.36 -13.11
N SER A 10 -17.11 10.58 -12.91
CA SER A 10 -18.04 9.50 -12.62
C SER A 10 -18.52 8.89 -13.93
N VAL A 11 -18.42 7.58 -14.06
CA VAL A 11 -19.04 6.83 -15.16
C VAL A 11 -20.30 6.20 -14.58
N LYS A 12 -21.43 6.35 -15.29
CA LYS A 12 -22.68 5.67 -14.90
C LYS A 12 -22.55 4.19 -15.21
N VAL A 13 -22.89 3.35 -14.24
CA VAL A 13 -22.97 1.91 -14.45
C VAL A 13 -24.31 1.62 -15.13
N THR A 14 -24.26 1.30 -16.42
CA THR A 14 -25.39 0.83 -17.21
C THR A 14 -25.43 -0.70 -17.19
N ASP A 15 -26.57 -1.30 -17.53
CA ASP A 15 -26.71 -2.76 -17.59
C ASP A 15 -25.76 -3.36 -18.63
N GLU A 16 -25.61 -2.74 -19.79
CA GLU A 16 -24.62 -3.12 -20.82
C GLU A 16 -23.18 -3.08 -20.28
N LEU A 17 -22.83 -2.09 -19.46
CA LEU A 17 -21.51 -2.02 -18.84
C LEU A 17 -21.33 -3.14 -17.80
N ALA A 18 -22.38 -3.45 -17.04
CA ALA A 18 -22.35 -4.54 -16.06
C ALA A 18 -22.20 -5.91 -16.73
N GLU A 19 -22.94 -6.17 -17.81
CA GLU A 19 -22.83 -7.41 -18.60
C GLU A 19 -21.43 -7.58 -19.17
N ARG A 20 -20.89 -6.54 -19.82
CA ARG A 20 -19.52 -6.59 -20.35
C ARG A 20 -18.48 -6.88 -19.27
N LEU A 21 -18.63 -6.27 -18.09
CA LEU A 21 -17.72 -6.52 -16.97
C LEU A 21 -17.84 -7.95 -16.42
N ALA A 22 -19.04 -8.55 -16.48
CA ALA A 22 -19.25 -9.94 -16.09
C ALA A 22 -18.58 -10.90 -17.08
N ASP A 23 -18.70 -10.63 -18.39
CA ASP A 23 -18.06 -11.42 -19.45
C ASP A 23 -16.52 -11.33 -19.37
N ASP A 24 -15.98 -10.13 -19.11
CA ASP A 24 -14.56 -9.90 -18.89
C ASP A 24 -14.05 -10.71 -17.69
N ALA A 25 -14.83 -10.79 -16.61
CA ALA A 25 -14.49 -11.55 -15.41
C ALA A 25 -14.52 -13.07 -15.67
N ALA A 26 -15.49 -13.56 -16.43
CA ALA A 26 -15.60 -14.98 -16.80
C ALA A 26 -14.46 -15.42 -17.74
N THR A 27 -14.03 -14.54 -18.65
CA THR A 27 -12.92 -14.77 -19.58
C THR A 27 -11.57 -14.78 -18.85
N GLY A 28 -11.44 -13.95 -17.81
CA GLY A 28 -10.22 -13.81 -17.02
C GLY A 28 -9.17 -12.92 -17.69
N TYR A 29 -8.33 -12.28 -16.88
CA TYR A 29 -7.26 -11.39 -17.37
C TYR A 29 -5.94 -12.15 -17.53
N SER A 30 -5.28 -12.00 -18.68
CA SER A 30 -3.93 -12.52 -18.88
C SER A 30 -2.91 -11.75 -18.03
N SER A 31 -1.80 -12.40 -17.63
CA SER A 31 -0.74 -11.79 -16.81
C SER A 31 -0.11 -10.53 -17.43
N ARG A 32 -0.20 -10.35 -18.75
CA ARG A 32 0.25 -9.13 -19.46
C ARG A 32 -0.74 -7.97 -19.37
N GLN A 33 -2.03 -8.24 -19.15
CA GLN A 33 -3.09 -7.24 -18.97
C GLN A 33 -3.19 -6.76 -17.52
N ILE A 34 -2.71 -7.57 -16.58
CA ILE A 34 -2.47 -7.14 -15.21
C ILE A 34 -1.26 -6.22 -15.24
N HIS A 35 -1.48 -4.93 -15.45
CA HIS A 35 -0.45 -3.94 -15.16
C HIS A 35 -0.02 -4.16 -13.71
N VAL A 36 1.23 -4.59 -13.51
CA VAL A 36 1.93 -4.45 -12.23
C VAL A 36 1.69 -3.00 -11.86
N ARG A 37 0.88 -2.78 -10.82
CA ARG A 37 0.50 -1.45 -10.35
C ARG A 37 1.74 -0.57 -10.51
N PRO A 38 1.71 0.50 -11.33
CA PRO A 38 2.65 1.57 -11.11
C PRO A 38 2.54 1.83 -9.62
N THR A 39 3.65 1.86 -8.91
CA THR A 39 3.76 2.28 -7.51
C THR A 39 3.29 3.73 -7.44
N GLY A 40 1.99 3.92 -7.64
CA GLY A 40 1.36 5.13 -8.06
C GLY A 40 0.99 5.86 -6.81
N ARG A 41 1.77 6.89 -6.49
CA ARG A 41 1.43 7.99 -5.60
C ARG A 41 0.70 7.54 -4.32
N GLY A 42 1.43 6.94 -3.40
CA GLY A 42 0.91 6.70 -2.06
C GLY A 42 2.01 6.70 -1.00
N ARG A 43 3.05 5.88 -1.19
CA ARG A 43 4.16 5.78 -0.23
C ARG A 43 5.49 5.91 -0.94
N PRO A 44 6.39 6.83 -0.51
CA PRO A 44 7.76 6.88 -1.00
C PRO A 44 8.42 5.51 -0.86
N ARG A 45 9.21 5.11 -1.86
CA ARG A 45 10.05 3.92 -1.74
C ARG A 45 11.12 4.20 -0.67
N LEU A 46 11.39 3.22 0.19
CA LEU A 46 12.43 3.33 1.21
C LEU A 46 13.79 2.82 0.73
N ALA A 47 13.83 2.06 -0.37
CA ALA A 47 15.06 1.64 -1.02
C ALA A 47 15.81 2.85 -1.60
N LYS A 48 17.13 2.92 -1.40
CA LYS A 48 18.02 3.90 -2.02
C LYS A 48 18.34 3.60 -3.50
N GLY A 49 17.83 2.50 -4.05
CA GLY A 49 18.14 2.02 -5.40
C GLY A 49 16.91 1.49 -6.15
N GLU A 50 17.14 0.86 -7.30
CA GLU A 50 16.09 0.30 -8.14
C GLU A 50 15.60 -1.04 -7.55
N GLY A 51 14.29 -1.16 -7.31
CA GLY A 51 13.67 -2.36 -6.76
C GLY A 51 12.73 -2.12 -5.57
N PRO A 52 12.09 -3.18 -5.06
CA PRO A 52 11.25 -3.11 -3.86
C PRO A 52 12.08 -2.75 -2.62
N SER A 53 11.43 -2.23 -1.58
CA SER A 53 12.11 -2.00 -0.30
C SER A 53 12.41 -3.35 0.37
N PRO A 54 13.66 -3.59 0.83
CA PRO A 54 13.99 -4.82 1.53
C PRO A 54 13.12 -4.92 2.79
N THR A 55 12.54 -6.09 3.01
CA THR A 55 11.61 -6.35 4.11
C THR A 55 12.15 -7.48 4.97
N VAL A 56 12.11 -7.31 6.28
CA VAL A 56 12.45 -8.34 7.27
C VAL A 56 11.15 -8.79 7.93
N ASN A 57 10.84 -10.09 7.85
CA ASN A 57 9.72 -10.68 8.59
C ASN A 57 10.22 -11.15 9.96
N ALA A 58 9.80 -10.47 11.02
CA ALA A 58 10.11 -10.84 12.40
C ALA A 58 8.83 -11.30 13.11
N ARG A 59 8.93 -12.40 13.87
CA ARG A 59 7.88 -12.80 14.81
C ARG A 59 8.10 -12.03 16.11
N LEU A 60 7.01 -11.49 16.66
CA LEU A 60 6.99 -10.82 17.95
C LEU A 60 6.26 -11.73 18.93
N ASP A 61 6.63 -11.67 20.21
CA ASP A 61 5.77 -12.16 21.28
C ASP A 61 4.53 -11.27 21.44
N ASP A 62 3.52 -11.79 22.15
CA ASP A 62 2.22 -11.14 22.29
C ASP A 62 2.29 -9.80 23.04
N GLU A 63 3.18 -9.69 24.02
CA GLU A 63 3.39 -8.48 24.80
C GLU A 63 3.99 -7.37 23.92
N LEU A 64 5.05 -7.69 23.19
CA LEU A 64 5.72 -6.76 22.28
C LEU A 64 4.81 -6.32 21.14
N ALA A 65 3.98 -7.22 20.61
CA ALA A 65 2.97 -6.88 19.60
C ALA A 65 1.93 -5.88 20.15
N SER A 66 1.47 -6.10 21.38
CA SER A 66 0.50 -5.23 22.05
C SER A 66 1.08 -3.83 22.35
N LEU A 67 2.33 -3.77 22.83
CA LEU A 67 3.04 -2.50 23.07
C LEU A 67 3.25 -1.71 21.77
N LEU A 68 3.58 -2.40 20.67
CA LEU A 68 3.73 -1.78 19.35
C LEU A 68 2.41 -1.20 18.84
N GLU A 69 1.28 -1.89 19.07
CA GLU A 69 -0.06 -1.40 18.75
C GLU A 69 -0.45 -0.17 19.55
N GLN A 70 -0.25 -0.23 20.87
CA GLN A 70 -0.56 0.87 21.76
C GLN A 70 0.22 2.12 21.38
N ARG A 71 1.54 1.99 21.18
CA ARG A 71 2.40 3.12 20.81
C ARG A 71 2.04 3.69 19.44
N ALA A 72 1.79 2.85 18.44
CA ALA A 72 1.34 3.31 17.12
C ALA A 72 0.02 4.08 17.20
N GLY A 73 -0.92 3.63 18.06
CA GLY A 73 -2.18 4.32 18.31
C GLY A 73 -2.00 5.66 19.03
N GLN A 74 -1.13 5.73 20.03
CA GLN A 74 -0.84 6.96 20.79
C GLN A 74 -0.14 8.02 19.93
N ASP A 75 0.85 7.61 19.15
CA ASP A 75 1.69 8.53 18.35
C ASP A 75 1.05 8.87 16.98
N GLY A 76 -0.01 8.16 16.57
CA GLY A 76 -0.64 8.34 15.27
C GLY A 76 0.25 7.96 14.09
N VAL A 77 1.27 7.12 14.33
CA VAL A 77 2.26 6.69 13.33
C VAL A 77 2.03 5.23 12.94
N HIS A 78 2.61 4.81 11.82
CA HIS A 78 2.55 3.40 11.43
C HIS A 78 3.51 2.56 12.28
N LYS A 79 3.12 1.31 12.61
CA LYS A 79 3.98 0.32 13.28
C LYS A 79 5.36 0.19 12.63
N SER A 80 5.43 0.21 11.30
CA SER A 80 6.68 0.14 10.54
C SER A 80 7.62 1.32 10.76
N ASP A 81 7.10 2.46 11.22
CA ASP A 81 7.90 3.67 11.45
C ASP A 81 8.61 3.52 12.80
N ILE A 82 7.88 3.06 13.82
CA ILE A 82 8.42 2.71 15.14
C ILE A 82 9.47 1.60 15.01
N VAL A 83 9.20 0.52 14.27
CA VAL A 83 10.18 -0.56 14.09
C VAL A 83 11.44 -0.05 13.40
N ARG A 84 11.32 0.80 12.38
CA ARG A 84 12.49 1.38 11.70
C ARG A 84 13.27 2.32 12.61
N GLU A 85 12.60 3.08 13.47
CA GLU A 85 13.24 3.93 14.47
C GLU A 85 14.00 3.11 15.51
N ALA A 86 13.36 2.08 16.08
CA ALA A 86 13.98 1.17 17.04
C ALA A 86 15.21 0.46 16.44
N LEU A 87 15.11 -0.01 15.19
CA LEU A 87 16.24 -0.62 14.48
C LEU A 87 17.38 0.38 14.25
N ARG A 88 17.08 1.65 13.93
CA ARG A 88 18.12 2.67 13.80
C ARG A 88 18.77 2.99 15.14
N ALA A 89 17.98 3.16 16.20
CA ALA A 89 18.50 3.44 17.54
C ALA A 89 19.33 2.29 18.12
N TYR A 90 19.09 1.05 17.68
CA TYR A 90 19.84 -0.12 18.13
C TYR A 90 21.11 -0.38 17.31
N LEU A 91 21.07 -0.14 15.99
CA LEU A 91 22.16 -0.49 15.07
C LEU A 91 23.11 0.67 14.73
N VAL A 92 22.71 1.91 15.00
CA VAL A 92 23.46 3.14 14.70
C VAL A 92 23.72 3.91 15.97
#